data_AF-A0A1V1V7B3-F1
#
_entry.id   AF-A0A1V1V7B3-F1
#
_cell.length_a   1.000
_cell.length_b   1.000
_cell.length_c   1.000
_cell.angle_alpha   90.00
_cell.angle_beta   90.00
_cell.angle_gamma   90.00
#
_symmetry.space_group_name_H-M   'P 1'
#
loop_
_entity.id
_entity.type
_entity.pdbx_description
1 polymer ?
#
loop_
_entity_poly.entity_id
_entity_poly.type
_entity_poly.pdbx_seq_one_letter_code
_entity_poly.pdbx_strand_id
1 'polypeptide(L)'
;MNFTINKSIGVTTDKWQKKAAIESPEKPQRIRGLAGCGKTIILAMKAAYLHAYNSELKIAVTFQSRALYQQFERLIEKFYFQHLADEPDRDFLKIRHAWGSSREVGIYSEICEKLGIEPLSFYAAQGKYGQEKAFEGACQEALEVAEKVTTEPLYDYILIDEAQDFPASFFKLVYKFTNSKKQVVWAYDELQNLGEFTMLPPETLFGETDLGGPLVTLVNEPNKPLQDIMLPICYRNPPWTLSLALSLGLGI
;
A
#
# COMPACT_ATOMS: atom_id res chain seq x y z
N MET A 1 -29.98 6.71 -11.53
CA MET A 1 -30.60 5.40 -11.82
C MET A 1 -30.46 4.57 -10.56
N ASN A 2 -31.57 4.29 -9.86
CA ASN A 2 -31.57 3.59 -8.58
C ASN A 2 -31.34 2.09 -8.81
N PHE A 3 -30.22 1.53 -8.33
CA PHE A 3 -29.96 0.10 -8.39
C PHE A 3 -30.23 -0.57 -7.04
N THR A 4 -31.32 -1.34 -7.01
CA THR A 4 -31.69 -2.24 -5.93
C THR A 4 -30.82 -3.50 -6.02
N ILE A 5 -29.90 -3.69 -5.08
CA ILE A 5 -29.09 -4.91 -4.96
C ILE A 5 -29.84 -5.86 -4.03
N ASN A 6 -30.28 -7.03 -4.53
CA ASN A 6 -30.66 -8.12 -3.64
C ASN A 6 -30.39 -9.51 -4.21
N LYS A 7 -29.70 -10.30 -3.37
CA LYS A 7 -29.42 -11.76 -3.39
C LYS A 7 -28.50 -12.27 -4.51
N SER A 8 -27.45 -13.04 -4.26
CA SER A 8 -27.16 -13.93 -3.12
C SER A 8 -25.72 -14.47 -3.21
N ILE A 9 -24.81 -14.02 -2.34
CA ILE A 9 -23.56 -14.72 -1.97
C ILE A 9 -23.19 -14.26 -0.54
N GLY A 10 -23.00 -15.20 0.40
CA GLY A 10 -22.27 -15.01 1.66
C GLY A 10 -22.56 -13.74 2.48
N VAL A 11 -23.60 -13.79 3.30
CA VAL A 11 -23.87 -12.84 4.40
C VAL A 11 -22.68 -12.88 5.38
N THR A 12 -21.72 -11.92 5.29
CA THR A 12 -20.76 -11.43 6.33
C THR A 12 -19.46 -10.80 5.78
N THR A 13 -19.28 -10.58 4.46
CA THR A 13 -18.21 -9.68 3.98
C THR A 13 -18.69 -8.23 4.17
N ASP A 14 -18.34 -7.69 5.34
CA ASP A 14 -18.97 -6.59 6.06
C ASP A 14 -19.16 -5.33 5.21
N LYS A 15 -20.29 -4.62 5.38
CA LYS A 15 -20.57 -3.33 4.71
C LYS A 15 -19.40 -2.34 4.86
N TRP A 16 -18.66 -2.46 5.96
CA TRP A 16 -17.45 -1.71 6.27
C TRP A 16 -16.28 -1.98 5.32
N GLN A 17 -16.02 -3.23 4.94
CA GLN A 17 -14.93 -3.55 4.01
C GLN A 17 -15.23 -2.95 2.64
N LYS A 18 -16.48 -3.07 2.17
CA LYS A 18 -16.93 -2.41 0.93
C LYS A 18 -16.81 -0.90 1.04
N LYS A 19 -17.25 -0.29 2.14
CA LYS A 19 -17.12 1.16 2.38
C LYS A 19 -15.65 1.61 2.34
N ALA A 20 -14.76 0.92 3.04
CA ALA A 20 -13.32 1.24 3.05
C ALA A 20 -12.65 1.08 1.68
N ALA A 21 -13.04 0.06 0.90
CA ALA A 21 -12.53 -0.09 -0.46
C ALA A 21 -13.04 0.98 -1.42
N ILE A 22 -14.31 1.38 -1.30
CA ILE A 22 -14.96 2.38 -2.14
C ILE A 22 -14.49 3.80 -1.79
N GLU A 23 -14.21 4.08 -0.52
CA GLU A 23 -13.71 5.38 -0.08
C GLU A 23 -12.28 5.60 -0.57
N SER A 24 -12.12 6.30 -1.68
CA SER A 24 -10.82 6.67 -2.27
C SER A 24 -10.73 8.20 -2.33
N PRO A 25 -10.17 8.86 -1.30
CA PRO A 25 -9.94 10.29 -1.36
C PRO A 25 -8.94 10.63 -2.47
N GLU A 26 -9.01 11.84 -3.00
CA GLU A 26 -7.96 12.41 -3.87
C GLU A 26 -6.76 12.90 -3.04
N LYS A 27 -6.34 12.09 -2.06
CA LYS A 27 -5.30 12.37 -1.06
C LYS A 27 -4.67 11.04 -0.59
N PRO A 28 -3.52 11.09 0.10
CA PRO A 28 -2.96 9.93 0.78
C PRO A 28 -3.97 9.29 1.75
N GLN A 29 -3.95 7.96 1.88
CA GLN A 29 -4.88 7.20 2.73
C GLN A 29 -4.17 6.10 3.52
N ARG A 30 -4.49 6.01 4.81
CA ARG A 30 -3.99 5.01 5.74
C ARG A 30 -5.08 4.02 6.10
N ILE A 31 -4.74 2.73 6.08
CA ILE A 31 -5.60 1.63 6.53
C ILE A 31 -4.87 0.87 7.64
N ARG A 32 -5.37 0.89 8.86
CA ARG A 32 -4.75 0.22 10.00
C ARG A 32 -5.67 -0.81 10.64
N GLY A 33 -5.10 -1.87 11.16
CA GLY A 33 -5.84 -2.83 11.97
C GLY A 33 -5.01 -4.05 12.33
N LEU A 34 -5.56 -4.88 13.21
CA LEU A 34 -4.85 -6.04 13.78
C LEU A 34 -4.59 -7.16 12.75
N ALA A 35 -3.69 -8.07 13.12
CA ALA A 35 -3.39 -9.22 12.28
C ALA A 35 -4.66 -10.02 12.02
N GLY A 36 -4.93 -10.32 10.74
CA GLY A 36 -6.14 -11.04 10.35
C GLY A 36 -7.43 -10.20 10.26
N CYS A 37 -7.35 -8.87 10.24
CA CYS A 37 -8.50 -7.99 9.95
C CYS A 37 -8.84 -7.86 8.44
N GLY A 38 -8.01 -8.44 7.56
CA GLY A 38 -8.26 -8.46 6.13
C GLY A 38 -7.70 -7.27 5.34
N LYS A 39 -6.63 -6.62 5.82
CA LYS A 39 -5.92 -5.52 5.12
C LYS A 39 -5.64 -5.82 3.65
N THR A 40 -4.96 -6.95 3.38
CA THR A 40 -4.66 -7.45 2.03
C THR A 40 -5.92 -7.61 1.17
N ILE A 41 -7.01 -8.12 1.75
CA ILE A 41 -8.29 -8.29 1.04
C ILE A 41 -8.88 -6.93 0.66
N ILE A 42 -8.83 -5.96 1.57
CA ILE A 42 -9.33 -4.61 1.33
C ILE A 42 -8.50 -3.89 0.27
N LEU A 43 -7.17 -4.02 0.30
CA LEU A 43 -6.30 -3.44 -0.74
C LEU A 43 -6.55 -4.08 -2.11
N ALA A 44 -6.66 -5.40 -2.19
CA ALA A 44 -6.97 -6.10 -3.43
C ALA A 44 -8.34 -5.67 -3.99
N MET A 45 -9.34 -5.59 -3.12
CA MET A 45 -10.66 -5.12 -3.48
C MET A 45 -10.64 -3.67 -3.96
N LYS A 46 -9.90 -2.78 -3.29
CA LYS A 46 -9.73 -1.38 -3.70
C LYS A 46 -9.05 -1.26 -5.06
N ALA A 47 -7.97 -1.99 -5.31
CA ALA A 47 -7.29 -1.99 -6.62
C ALA A 47 -8.24 -2.41 -7.74
N ALA A 48 -9.00 -3.49 -7.54
CA ALA A 48 -10.00 -3.95 -8.50
C ALA A 48 -11.09 -2.89 -8.75
N TYR A 49 -11.65 -2.28 -7.70
CA TYR A 49 -12.68 -1.25 -7.85
C TYR A 49 -12.18 0.02 -8.53
N LEU A 50 -10.98 0.48 -8.20
CA LEU A 50 -10.38 1.67 -8.83
C LEU A 50 -10.20 1.45 -10.34
N HIS A 51 -9.67 0.30 -10.72
CA HIS A 51 -9.46 -0.06 -12.12
C HIS A 51 -10.77 -0.28 -12.87
N ALA A 52 -11.75 -0.88 -12.20
CA ALA A 52 -13.08 -1.07 -12.79
C ALA A 52 -13.84 0.25 -12.97
N TYR A 53 -13.59 1.22 -12.09
CA TYR A 53 -14.17 2.55 -12.20
C TYR A 53 -13.56 3.36 -13.35
N ASN A 54 -12.24 3.26 -13.53
CA ASN A 54 -11.54 3.84 -14.67
C ASN A 54 -10.33 2.97 -15.05
N SER A 55 -10.44 2.31 -16.20
CA SER A 55 -9.44 1.37 -16.72
C SER A 55 -8.16 2.02 -17.22
N GLU A 56 -8.12 3.35 -17.35
CA GLU A 56 -6.93 4.10 -17.77
C GLU A 56 -6.04 4.52 -16.60
N LEU A 57 -6.49 4.33 -15.35
CA LEU A 57 -5.71 4.67 -14.17
C LEU A 57 -4.54 3.69 -14.00
N LYS A 58 -3.32 4.22 -13.86
CA LYS A 58 -2.15 3.40 -13.56
C LYS A 58 -2.10 3.12 -12.07
N ILE A 59 -2.45 1.90 -11.68
CA ILE A 59 -2.56 1.46 -10.30
C ILE A 59 -1.46 0.44 -10.02
N ALA A 60 -0.63 0.69 -9.01
CA ALA A 60 0.32 -0.29 -8.50
C ALA A 60 -0.15 -0.87 -7.16
N VAL A 61 -0.01 -2.17 -6.99
CA VAL A 61 -0.10 -2.86 -5.70
C VAL A 61 1.27 -3.41 -5.37
N THR A 62 1.81 -3.04 -4.20
CA THR A 62 3.15 -3.38 -3.77
C THR A 62 3.20 -3.98 -2.36
N PHE A 63 4.17 -4.86 -2.17
CA PHE A 63 4.37 -5.65 -0.96
C PHE A 63 5.83 -6.14 -0.89
N GLN A 64 6.26 -6.51 0.31
CA GLN A 64 7.63 -6.96 0.58
C GLN A 64 7.81 -8.47 0.43
N SER A 65 6.78 -9.27 0.66
CA SER A 65 6.89 -10.74 0.56
C SER A 65 6.40 -11.26 -0.79
N ARG A 66 7.24 -12.01 -1.50
CA ARG A 66 6.84 -12.68 -2.77
C ARG A 66 5.67 -13.64 -2.60
N ALA A 67 5.42 -14.16 -1.39
CA ALA A 67 4.27 -15.02 -1.12
C ALA A 67 2.93 -14.31 -1.35
N LEU A 68 2.89 -12.97 -1.25
CA LEU A 68 1.69 -12.17 -1.46
C LEU A 68 1.35 -11.98 -2.94
N TYR A 69 2.27 -12.26 -3.86
CA TYR A 69 2.07 -12.03 -5.29
C TYR A 69 0.86 -12.79 -5.84
N GLN A 70 0.89 -14.12 -5.74
CA GLN A 70 -0.21 -14.98 -6.20
C GLN A 70 -1.50 -14.74 -5.42
N GLN A 71 -1.41 -14.30 -4.16
CA GLN A 71 -2.57 -13.97 -3.36
C GLN A 71 -3.26 -12.71 -3.89
N PHE A 72 -2.49 -11.65 -4.19
CA PHE A 72 -3.03 -10.42 -4.76
C PHE A 72 -3.64 -10.66 -6.14
N GLU A 73 -2.95 -11.38 -7.04
CA GLU A 73 -3.48 -11.71 -8.36
C GLU A 73 -4.86 -12.37 -8.26
N ARG A 74 -4.95 -13.46 -7.49
CA ARG A 74 -6.21 -14.20 -7.32
C ARG A 74 -7.31 -13.36 -6.70
N LEU A 75 -7.00 -12.51 -5.71
CA LEU A 75 -7.99 -11.68 -5.05
C LEU A 75 -8.49 -10.57 -5.99
N ILE A 76 -7.58 -9.91 -6.70
CA ILE A 76 -7.90 -8.81 -7.61
C ILE A 76 -8.72 -9.33 -8.79
N GLU A 77 -8.28 -10.40 -9.45
CA GLU A 77 -9.03 -11.04 -10.55
C GLU A 77 -10.44 -11.44 -10.09
N LYS A 78 -10.55 -12.08 -8.92
CA LYS A 78 -11.84 -12.45 -8.35
C LYS A 78 -12.75 -11.24 -8.12
N PHE A 79 -12.25 -10.17 -7.49
CA PHE A 79 -13.06 -8.99 -7.19
C PHE A 79 -13.43 -8.21 -8.46
N TYR A 80 -12.52 -8.13 -9.42
CA TYR A 80 -12.75 -7.48 -10.70
C TYR A 80 -13.83 -8.23 -11.50
N PHE A 81 -13.69 -9.55 -11.65
CA PHE A 81 -14.69 -10.40 -12.31
C PHE A 81 -16.06 -10.34 -11.64
N GLN A 82 -16.11 -10.30 -10.31
CA GLN A 82 -17.38 -10.14 -9.58
C GLN A 82 -18.08 -8.80 -9.88
N HIS A 83 -17.34 -7.77 -10.28
CA HIS A 83 -17.89 -6.44 -10.53
C HIS A 83 -18.24 -6.19 -11.99
N LEU A 84 -17.35 -6.59 -12.92
CA LEU A 84 -17.50 -6.31 -14.35
C LEU A 84 -17.69 -7.56 -15.23
N ALA A 85 -17.60 -8.77 -14.67
CA ALA A 85 -17.59 -10.02 -15.41
C ALA A 85 -16.50 -10.08 -16.51
N ASP A 86 -15.35 -9.45 -16.23
CA ASP A 86 -14.21 -9.33 -17.13
C ASP A 86 -12.88 -9.50 -16.35
N GLU A 87 -11.74 -9.39 -17.03
CA GLU A 87 -10.39 -9.46 -16.45
C GLU A 87 -9.72 -8.08 -16.37
N PRO A 88 -8.90 -7.81 -15.33
CA PRO A 88 -8.21 -6.55 -15.20
C PRO A 88 -7.07 -6.43 -16.22
N ASP A 89 -7.01 -5.29 -16.92
CA ASP A 89 -5.85 -4.94 -17.75
C ASP A 89 -4.56 -4.80 -16.92
N ARG A 90 -3.56 -5.64 -17.23
CA ARG A 90 -2.29 -5.75 -16.52
C ARG A 90 -1.30 -4.62 -16.86
N ASP A 91 -1.54 -3.88 -17.94
CA ASP A 91 -0.71 -2.73 -18.32
C ASP A 91 -1.00 -1.51 -17.41
N PHE A 92 -2.24 -1.42 -16.92
CA PHE A 92 -2.71 -0.35 -16.04
C PHE A 92 -2.77 -0.78 -14.57
N LEU A 93 -3.21 -2.01 -14.26
CA LEU A 93 -3.19 -2.57 -12.90
C LEU A 93 -1.96 -3.48 -12.74
N LYS A 94 -0.93 -2.96 -12.07
CA LYS A 94 0.36 -3.60 -11.88
C LYS A 94 0.50 -4.16 -10.46
N ILE A 95 0.67 -5.48 -10.35
CA ILE A 95 0.99 -6.15 -9.08
C ILE A 95 2.50 -6.40 -9.08
N ARG A 96 3.23 -5.73 -8.18
CA ARG A 96 4.71 -5.73 -8.19
C ARG A 96 5.28 -5.90 -6.79
N HIS A 97 6.36 -6.67 -6.68
CA HIS A 97 7.20 -6.65 -5.48
C HIS A 97 7.86 -5.26 -5.31
N ALA A 98 8.10 -4.82 -4.08
CA ALA A 98 8.65 -3.49 -3.84
C ALA A 98 10.05 -3.31 -4.44
N TRP A 99 10.94 -4.28 -4.27
CA TRP A 99 12.29 -4.23 -4.85
C TRP A 99 12.31 -4.67 -6.33
N GLY A 100 11.68 -5.81 -6.62
CA GLY A 100 11.86 -6.58 -7.85
C GLY A 100 12.92 -7.69 -7.75
N SER A 101 13.36 -8.17 -8.92
CA SER A 101 14.44 -9.14 -9.10
C SER A 101 15.05 -8.99 -10.50
N SER A 102 16.05 -9.81 -10.84
CA SER A 102 16.60 -9.84 -12.20
C SER A 102 15.60 -10.33 -13.27
N ARG A 103 14.49 -10.95 -12.87
CA ARG A 103 13.45 -11.48 -13.77
C ARG A 103 12.12 -10.77 -13.67
N GLU A 104 11.89 -10.06 -12.57
CA GLU A 104 10.60 -9.46 -12.24
C GLU A 104 10.80 -8.00 -11.89
N VAL A 105 10.13 -7.12 -12.61
CA VAL A 105 10.17 -5.68 -12.35
C VAL A 105 9.38 -5.37 -11.08
N GLY A 106 10.07 -4.79 -10.10
CA GLY A 106 9.49 -4.19 -8.90
C GLY A 106 9.31 -2.68 -9.01
N ILE A 107 8.66 -2.09 -8.01
CA ILE A 107 8.41 -0.64 -7.97
C ILE A 107 9.72 0.14 -7.93
N TYR A 108 10.66 -0.24 -7.06
CA TYR A 108 11.98 0.38 -6.99
C TYR A 108 12.72 0.28 -8.33
N SER A 109 12.79 -0.92 -8.93
CA SER A 109 13.53 -1.10 -10.19
C SER A 109 12.91 -0.32 -11.37
N GLU A 110 11.58 -0.20 -11.43
CA GLU A 110 10.89 0.58 -12.47
C GLU A 110 11.14 2.08 -12.29
N ILE A 111 11.23 2.54 -11.04
CA ILE A 111 11.61 3.92 -10.74
C ILE A 111 13.07 4.19 -11.13
N CYS A 112 13.99 3.27 -10.81
CA CYS A 112 15.39 3.37 -11.26
C CYS A 112 15.49 3.44 -12.79
N GLU A 113 14.76 2.60 -13.50
CA GLU A 113 14.71 2.62 -14.97
C GLU A 113 14.20 3.96 -15.49
N LYS A 114 13.13 4.52 -14.90
CA LYS A 114 12.61 5.85 -15.25
C LYS A 114 13.61 6.98 -14.98
N LEU A 115 14.45 6.83 -13.96
CA LEU A 115 15.53 7.75 -13.62
C LEU A 115 16.78 7.56 -14.49
N GLY A 116 16.83 6.51 -15.32
CA GLY A 116 18.00 6.18 -16.13
C GLY A 116 19.19 5.65 -15.33
N ILE A 117 18.93 5.06 -14.15
CA ILE A 117 19.96 4.45 -13.30
C ILE A 117 19.77 2.94 -13.22
N GLU A 118 20.87 2.20 -13.07
CA GLU A 118 20.81 0.76 -12.90
C GLU A 118 20.34 0.42 -11.47
N PRO A 119 19.26 -0.38 -11.30
CA PRO A 119 18.78 -0.75 -9.99
C PRO A 119 19.78 -1.65 -9.26
N LEU A 120 20.02 -1.37 -7.97
CA LEU A 120 20.91 -2.20 -7.17
C LEU A 120 20.31 -3.59 -6.93
N SER A 121 21.12 -4.61 -7.17
CA SER A 121 20.79 -5.97 -6.74
C SER A 121 20.82 -6.07 -5.21
N PHE A 122 20.05 -7.00 -4.65
CA PHE A 122 20.05 -7.26 -3.20
C PHE A 122 21.46 -7.55 -2.66
N TYR A 123 22.25 -8.34 -3.40
CA TYR A 123 23.62 -8.68 -3.00
C TYR A 123 24.54 -7.45 -2.98
N ALA A 124 24.45 -6.59 -3.98
CA ALA A 124 25.24 -5.35 -4.04
C ALA A 124 24.85 -4.39 -2.90
N ALA A 125 23.55 -4.22 -2.67
CA ALA A 125 23.04 -3.38 -1.59
C ALA A 125 23.43 -3.93 -0.20
N GLN A 126 23.37 -5.25 0.00
CA GLN A 126 23.83 -5.90 1.23
C GLN A 126 25.32 -5.68 1.46
N GLY A 127 26.16 -5.76 0.42
CA GLY A 127 27.60 -5.49 0.53
C GLY A 127 27.92 -4.05 0.91
N LYS A 128 27.08 -3.09 0.51
CA LYS A 128 27.29 -1.65 0.75
C LYS A 128 26.70 -1.15 2.07
N TYR A 129 25.51 -1.64 2.44
CA TYR A 129 24.71 -1.11 3.55
C TYR A 129 24.46 -2.13 4.67
N GLY A 130 24.88 -3.38 4.50
CA GLY A 130 24.50 -4.48 5.39
C GLY A 130 23.11 -5.03 5.05
N GLN A 131 22.78 -6.18 5.63
CA GLN A 131 21.55 -6.92 5.30
C GLN A 131 20.27 -6.15 5.65
N GLU A 132 20.22 -5.54 6.83
CA GLU A 132 19.04 -4.84 7.34
C GLU A 132 18.74 -3.55 6.57
N LYS A 133 19.78 -2.79 6.22
CA LYS A 133 19.65 -1.49 5.53
C LYS A 133 19.79 -1.57 4.01
N ALA A 134 19.88 -2.78 3.45
CA ALA A 134 20.07 -2.98 2.02
C ALA A 134 18.97 -2.27 1.20
N PHE A 135 17.70 -2.45 1.57
CA PHE A 135 16.60 -1.83 0.82
C PHE A 135 16.52 -0.32 1.04
N GLU A 136 16.72 0.12 2.29
CA GLU A 136 16.74 1.54 2.64
C GLU A 136 17.82 2.30 1.87
N GLY A 137 19.04 1.78 1.84
CA GLY A 137 20.18 2.38 1.14
C GLY A 137 19.96 2.41 -0.38
N ALA A 138 19.43 1.33 -0.96
CA ALA A 138 19.10 1.29 -2.38
C ALA A 138 18.05 2.35 -2.76
N CYS A 139 16.99 2.49 -1.96
CA CYS A 139 15.97 3.53 -2.16
C CYS A 139 16.53 4.93 -1.95
N GLN A 140 17.44 5.12 -0.99
CA GLN A 140 18.07 6.41 -0.71
C GLN A 140 18.92 6.89 -1.90
N GLU A 141 19.72 6.01 -2.52
CA GLU A 141 20.50 6.36 -3.72
C GLU A 141 19.58 6.79 -4.89
N ALA A 142 18.49 6.05 -5.10
CA ALA A 142 17.52 6.42 -6.14
C ALA A 142 16.81 7.74 -5.82
N LEU A 143 16.51 8.02 -4.54
CA LEU A 143 15.89 9.26 -4.10
C LEU A 143 16.80 10.47 -4.35
N GLU A 144 18.10 10.37 -4.07
CA GLU A 144 19.09 11.44 -4.32
C GLU A 144 19.19 11.82 -5.79
N VAL A 145 19.03 10.85 -6.70
CA VAL A 145 18.96 11.10 -8.15
C VAL A 145 17.61 11.71 -8.50
N ALA A 146 16.52 11.17 -7.95
CA ALA A 146 15.17 11.67 -8.21
C ALA A 146 15.01 13.13 -7.79
N GLU A 147 15.60 13.58 -6.68
CA GLU A 147 15.60 14.97 -6.22
C GLU A 147 16.19 15.96 -7.23
N LYS A 148 17.12 15.51 -8.07
CA LYS A 148 17.81 16.35 -9.06
C LYS A 148 17.11 16.41 -10.41
N VAL A 149 16.09 15.58 -10.63
CA VAL A 149 15.42 15.43 -11.92
C VAL A 149 13.92 15.71 -11.78
N THR A 150 13.36 16.38 -12.79
CA THR A 150 11.90 16.50 -12.93
C THR A 150 11.43 15.35 -13.82
N THR A 151 10.68 14.40 -13.23
CA THR A 151 10.13 13.25 -13.95
C THR A 151 8.61 13.22 -13.85
N GLU A 152 7.96 12.79 -14.92
CA GLU A 152 6.53 12.50 -14.90
C GLU A 152 6.20 11.36 -13.92
N PRO A 153 5.03 11.41 -13.26
CA PRO A 153 4.58 10.34 -12.39
C PRO A 153 4.41 9.03 -13.18
N LEU A 154 4.71 7.91 -12.54
CA LEU A 154 4.52 6.58 -13.11
C LEU A 154 3.12 6.04 -12.84
N TYR A 155 2.53 6.44 -11.71
CA TYR A 155 1.32 5.86 -11.16
C TYR A 155 0.32 6.93 -10.70
N ASP A 156 -0.96 6.63 -10.87
CA ASP A 156 -2.05 7.37 -10.28
C ASP A 156 -2.29 6.95 -8.83
N TYR A 157 -2.26 5.63 -8.58
CA TYR A 157 -2.41 5.05 -7.27
C TYR A 157 -1.29 4.07 -6.97
N ILE A 158 -0.79 4.10 -5.73
CA ILE A 158 0.12 3.08 -5.20
C ILE A 158 -0.46 2.56 -3.90
N LEU A 159 -0.78 1.27 -3.86
CA LEU A 159 -1.33 0.55 -2.72
C LEU A 159 -0.25 -0.31 -2.09
N ILE A 160 0.11 -0.04 -0.83
CA ILE A 160 1.21 -0.68 -0.12
C ILE A 160 0.62 -1.57 0.99
N ASP A 161 0.89 -2.87 0.94
CA ASP A 161 0.56 -3.81 2.03
C ASP A 161 1.77 -4.02 2.96
N GLU A 162 1.50 -4.32 4.23
CA GLU A 162 2.51 -4.43 5.30
C GLU A 162 3.47 -3.22 5.33
N ALA A 163 2.88 -2.02 5.37
CA ALA A 163 3.59 -0.76 5.23
C ALA A 163 4.72 -0.56 6.27
N GLN A 164 4.61 -1.21 7.43
CA GLN A 164 5.61 -1.20 8.49
C GLN A 164 6.94 -1.90 8.10
N ASP A 165 6.93 -2.76 7.08
CA ASP A 165 8.13 -3.47 6.60
C ASP A 165 8.99 -2.60 5.66
N PHE A 166 8.59 -1.34 5.41
CA PHE A 166 9.23 -0.46 4.44
C PHE A 166 9.94 0.74 5.08
N PRO A 167 11.11 1.12 4.55
CA PRO A 167 11.83 2.29 5.01
C PRO A 167 11.18 3.59 4.51
N ALA A 168 11.37 4.69 5.23
CA ALA A 168 10.87 6.00 4.83
C ALA A 168 11.40 6.43 3.44
N SER A 169 12.63 6.05 3.07
CA SER A 169 13.19 6.33 1.75
C SER A 169 12.33 5.75 0.61
N PHE A 170 11.71 4.58 0.81
CA PHE A 170 10.78 4.00 -0.16
C PHE A 170 9.49 4.81 -0.27
N PHE A 171 8.91 5.26 0.84
CA PHE A 171 7.70 6.09 0.82
C PHE A 171 7.92 7.43 0.13
N LYS A 172 9.05 8.09 0.39
CA LYS A 172 9.42 9.35 -0.29
C LYS A 172 9.53 9.17 -1.80
N LEU A 173 10.17 8.07 -2.22
CA LEU A 173 10.33 7.71 -3.63
C LEU A 173 8.96 7.44 -4.28
N VAL A 174 8.14 6.57 -3.69
CA VAL A 174 6.76 6.29 -4.13
C VAL A 174 5.91 7.56 -4.23
N TYR A 175 5.96 8.43 -3.20
CA TYR A 175 5.23 9.69 -3.18
C TYR A 175 5.64 10.63 -4.31
N LYS A 176 6.93 10.68 -4.65
CA LYS A 176 7.43 11.49 -5.76
C LYS A 176 6.91 11.00 -7.11
N PHE A 177 6.88 9.68 -7.32
CA PHE A 177 6.44 9.04 -8.58
C PHE A 177 4.93 8.79 -8.67
N THR A 178 4.16 9.20 -7.67
CA THR A 178 2.69 9.25 -7.73
C THR A 178 2.23 10.59 -8.29
N ASN A 179 1.08 10.59 -8.97
CA ASN A 179 0.44 11.78 -9.55
C ASN A 179 0.29 12.97 -8.57
N SER A 180 -0.15 14.11 -9.07
CA SER A 180 -0.29 15.35 -8.28
C SER A 180 -1.25 15.23 -7.09
N LYS A 181 -2.21 14.30 -7.14
CA LYS A 181 -3.16 14.02 -6.05
C LYS A 181 -2.53 13.16 -4.94
N LYS A 182 -1.35 12.59 -5.16
CA LYS A 182 -0.57 11.82 -4.18
C LYS A 182 -1.37 10.68 -3.55
N GLN A 183 -2.06 9.89 -4.38
CA GLN A 183 -2.99 8.85 -3.96
C GLN A 183 -2.24 7.57 -3.56
N VAL A 184 -1.39 7.70 -2.55
CA VAL A 184 -0.69 6.59 -1.90
C VAL A 184 -1.59 6.05 -0.81
N VAL A 185 -1.94 4.77 -0.90
CA VAL A 185 -2.72 4.03 0.10
C VAL A 185 -1.78 3.06 0.78
N TRP A 186 -1.67 3.09 2.11
CA TRP A 186 -0.82 2.14 2.82
C TRP A 186 -1.57 1.45 3.95
N ALA A 187 -1.42 0.13 4.02
CA ALA A 187 -2.01 -0.70 5.04
C ALA A 187 -0.94 -1.30 5.96
N TYR A 188 -1.13 -1.18 7.28
CA TYR A 188 -0.17 -1.71 8.25
C TYR A 188 -0.86 -2.32 9.48
N ASP A 189 -0.13 -3.17 10.18
CA ASP A 189 -0.57 -3.75 11.43
C ASP A 189 -0.22 -2.87 12.64
N GLU A 190 -1.21 -2.57 13.47
CA GLU A 190 -1.00 -1.66 14.60
C GLU A 190 -0.24 -2.35 15.76
N LEU A 191 -0.39 -3.68 15.94
CA LEU A 191 0.26 -4.42 17.02
C LEU A 191 1.56 -5.10 16.63
N GLN A 192 1.87 -5.22 15.33
CA GLN A 192 3.21 -5.70 14.92
C GLN A 192 4.30 -4.63 15.11
N ASN A 193 3.93 -3.41 15.50
CA ASN A 193 4.85 -2.34 15.91
C ASN A 193 5.56 -2.60 17.26
N LEU A 194 5.68 -3.85 17.69
CA LEU A 194 6.40 -4.25 18.91
C LEU A 194 7.85 -4.71 18.62
N GLY A 195 8.27 -4.73 17.34
CA GLY A 195 9.65 -4.99 16.90
C GLY A 195 10.44 -3.72 16.50
N GLU A 196 11.61 -3.87 15.90
CA GLU A 196 12.53 -2.76 15.55
C GLU A 196 11.98 -1.76 14.53
N PHE A 197 11.04 -2.17 13.68
CA PHE A 197 10.33 -1.28 12.75
C PHE A 197 8.96 -0.90 13.32
N THR A 198 8.91 0.25 13.98
CA THR A 198 7.66 0.91 14.35
C THR A 198 7.18 1.76 13.18
N MET A 199 5.90 1.71 12.85
CA MET A 199 5.34 2.58 11.81
C MET A 199 5.56 4.05 12.17
N LEU A 200 6.40 4.73 11.37
CA LEU A 200 6.72 6.14 11.57
C LEU A 200 5.48 7.01 11.31
N PRO A 201 5.37 8.16 11.98
CA PRO A 201 4.26 9.07 11.75
C PRO A 201 4.39 9.68 10.33
N PRO A 202 3.28 10.05 9.67
CA PRO A 202 3.28 10.44 8.25
C PRO A 202 4.27 11.56 7.90
N GLU A 203 4.54 12.45 8.85
CA GLU A 203 5.46 13.57 8.72
C GLU A 203 6.90 13.08 8.51
N THR A 204 7.33 12.07 9.25
CA THR A 204 8.65 11.45 9.08
C THR A 204 8.69 10.53 7.85
N LEU A 205 7.58 9.83 7.59
CA LEU A 205 7.48 8.83 6.53
C LEU A 205 7.59 9.45 5.13
N PHE A 206 6.85 10.54 4.91
CA PHE A 206 6.81 11.24 3.62
C PHE A 206 7.75 12.45 3.59
N GLY A 207 8.11 13.00 4.75
CA GLY A 207 8.96 14.18 4.89
C GLY A 207 8.17 15.49 5.00
N GLU A 208 8.94 16.58 4.99
CA GLU A 208 8.44 17.94 5.13
C GLU A 208 8.58 18.72 3.81
N THR A 209 7.77 19.76 3.68
CA THR A 209 7.85 20.78 2.63
C THR A 209 9.00 21.73 2.90
N ASP A 210 9.40 22.51 1.89
CA ASP A 210 10.44 23.56 2.04
C ASP A 210 10.11 24.60 3.13
N LEU A 211 8.84 24.69 3.53
CA LEU A 211 8.33 25.59 4.57
C LEU A 211 8.28 24.93 5.96
N GLY A 212 8.79 23.69 6.11
CA GLY A 212 8.81 22.94 7.37
C GLY A 212 7.47 22.34 7.80
N GLY A 213 6.45 22.37 6.92
CA GLY A 213 5.17 21.69 7.15
C GLY A 213 5.19 20.25 6.60
N PRO A 214 4.41 19.31 7.16
CA PRO A 214 4.42 17.92 6.70
C PRO A 214 3.82 17.75 5.29
N LEU A 215 4.43 16.89 4.46
CA LEU A 215 3.95 16.60 3.10
C LEU A 215 2.61 15.85 3.08
N VAL A 216 2.33 15.10 4.15
CA VAL A 216 1.10 14.32 4.31
C VAL A 216 0.51 14.61 5.66
N THR A 217 -0.77 14.99 5.67
CA THR A 217 -1.57 15.16 6.88
C THR A 217 -2.87 14.38 6.72
N LEU A 218 -3.12 13.47 7.64
CA LEU A 218 -4.34 12.66 7.63
C LEU A 218 -5.45 13.36 8.40
N VAL A 219 -6.50 13.78 7.69
CA VAL A 219 -7.66 14.44 8.30
C VAL A 219 -8.94 13.75 7.84
N ASN A 220 -9.71 13.24 8.81
CA ASN A 220 -11.03 12.69 8.56
C ASN A 220 -12.07 13.81 8.69
N GLU A 221 -12.51 14.33 7.54
CA GLU A 221 -13.54 15.37 7.49
C GLU A 221 -14.95 14.74 7.46
N PRO A 222 -15.95 15.33 8.14
CA PRO A 222 -17.33 14.85 8.07
C PRO A 222 -17.84 14.82 6.63
N ASN A 223 -18.54 13.74 6.25
CA ASN A 223 -19.11 13.54 4.91
C ASN A 223 -18.12 13.49 3.73
N LYS A 224 -16.81 13.36 3.99
CA LYS A 224 -15.82 13.07 2.95
C LYS A 224 -15.26 11.65 3.10
N PRO A 225 -14.70 11.05 2.02
CA PRO A 225 -13.98 9.79 2.13
C PRO A 225 -12.88 9.87 3.20
N LEU A 226 -12.78 8.85 4.05
CA LEU A 226 -11.84 8.85 5.16
C LEU A 226 -10.40 8.72 4.65
N GLN A 227 -9.49 9.48 5.26
CA GLN A 227 -8.05 9.38 5.01
C GLN A 227 -7.38 8.41 5.99
N ASP A 228 -7.91 8.25 7.21
CA ASP A 228 -7.41 7.28 8.18
C ASP A 228 -8.52 6.31 8.58
N ILE A 229 -8.38 5.05 8.14
CA ILE A 229 -9.37 3.99 8.33
C ILE A 229 -8.81 2.97 9.33
N MET A 230 -9.52 2.78 10.45
CA MET A 230 -9.24 1.71 11.41
C MET A 230 -10.18 0.53 11.17
N LEU A 231 -9.64 -0.67 10.98
CA LEU A 231 -10.37 -1.91 10.79
C LEU A 231 -10.65 -2.57 12.15
N PRO A 232 -11.90 -2.62 12.62
CA PRO A 232 -12.21 -2.98 13.99
C PRO A 232 -12.30 -4.49 14.25
N ILE A 233 -12.48 -5.30 13.19
CA ILE A 233 -12.78 -6.73 13.32
C ILE A 233 -11.60 -7.56 12.83
N CYS A 234 -11.08 -8.43 13.71
CA CYS A 234 -10.22 -9.54 13.33
C CYS A 234 -11.08 -10.76 13.02
N TYR A 235 -10.87 -11.37 11.85
CA TYR A 235 -11.63 -12.55 11.41
C TYR A 235 -10.86 -13.87 11.64
N ARG A 236 -9.57 -13.78 12.00
CA ARG A 236 -8.70 -14.94 12.17
C ARG A 236 -8.71 -15.49 13.60
N ASN A 237 -8.73 -14.59 14.58
CA ASN A 237 -8.63 -14.93 15.99
C ASN A 237 -9.89 -14.49 16.72
N PRO A 238 -10.41 -15.31 17.66
CA PRO A 238 -11.55 -14.90 18.45
C PRO A 238 -11.17 -13.75 19.41
N PRO A 239 -12.14 -12.92 19.83
CA PRO A 239 -11.87 -11.70 20.60
C PRO A 239 -11.01 -11.90 21.85
N TRP A 240 -11.20 -13.00 22.58
CA TRP A 240 -10.46 -13.29 23.80
C TRP A 240 -8.97 -13.56 23.57
N THR A 241 -8.60 -14.16 22.43
CA THR A 241 -7.18 -14.33 22.04
C THR A 241 -6.54 -12.98 21.76
N LEU A 242 -7.27 -12.04 21.16
CA LEU A 242 -6.78 -10.69 20.92
C LEU A 242 -6.61 -9.92 22.22
N SER A 243 -7.57 -10.01 23.14
CA SER A 243 -7.47 -9.40 24.47
C SER A 243 -6.28 -9.94 25.27
N LEU A 244 -6.03 -11.25 25.22
CA LEU A 244 -4.88 -11.87 25.89
C LEU A 244 -3.55 -11.48 25.22
N ALA A 245 -3.49 -11.47 23.89
CA ALA A 245 -2.28 -11.03 23.18
C ALA A 245 -1.98 -9.56 23.45
N LEU A 246 -3.01 -8.71 23.53
CA LEU A 246 -2.88 -7.31 23.89
C LEU A 246 -2.44 -7.15 25.36
N SER A 247 -3.00 -7.91 26.31
CA SER A 247 -2.57 -7.85 27.71
C SER A 247 -1.11 -8.25 27.85
N LEU A 248 -0.69 -9.34 27.19
CA LEU A 248 0.71 -9.77 27.12
C LEU A 248 1.61 -8.69 26.51
N GLY A 249 1.18 -8.08 25.40
CA GLY A 249 1.92 -6.99 24.74
C GLY A 249 2.03 -5.72 25.58
N LEU A 250 1.05 -5.46 26.45
CA LEU A 250 1.04 -4.35 27.41
C LEU A 250 1.73 -4.69 28.75
N GLY A 251 2.14 -5.95 28.95
CA GLY A 251 2.79 -6.41 30.18
C GLY A 251 1.84 -6.55 31.38
N ILE A 252 0.55 -6.82 31.14
CA ILE A 252 -0.51 -7.00 32.15
C ILE A 252 -0.81 -8.49 32.35
#